data_AF-A0A950Q0B7-F1
#
_entry.id   AF-A0A950Q0B7-F1
#
_cell.length_a   1.000
_cell.length_b   1.000
_cell.length_c   1.000
_cell.angle_alpha   90.00
_cell.angle_beta   90.00
_cell.angle_gamma   90.00
#
_symmetry.space_group_name_H-M   'P 1'
#
loop_
_entity.id
_entity.type
_entity.pdbx_description
1 polymer ?
#
loop_
_entity_poly.entity_id
_entity_poly.type
_entity_poly.pdbx_seq_one_letter_code
_entity_poly.pdbx_strand_id
1 'polypeptide(L)'
;MKSNASVAERLRYEFDKSMAAGPIALIGWLAVISLAMISFAGLVLTVTRFAQDGAEPLGFVEAFWESLMRTLDSGTMGGDTGWGFRLVML
;
A
#
# COMPACT_ATOMS: atom_id res chain seq x y z
N MET A 1 37.09 17.21 13.55
CA MET A 1 35.70 17.75 13.45
C MET A 1 34.75 16.57 13.61
N LYS A 2 33.97 16.49 14.70
CA LYS A 2 32.99 15.40 14.89
C LYS A 2 31.74 15.76 14.10
N SER A 3 31.56 15.18 12.92
CA SER A 3 30.27 15.24 12.25
C SER A 3 29.30 14.40 13.07
N ASN A 4 28.45 15.05 13.86
CA ASN A 4 27.34 14.37 14.51
C ASN A 4 26.36 14.02 13.40
N ALA A 5 26.48 12.79 12.87
CA ALA A 5 25.58 12.31 11.83
C ALA A 5 24.14 12.53 12.29
N SER A 6 23.36 13.25 11.48
CA SER A 6 21.99 13.56 11.83
C SER A 6 21.15 12.27 11.88
N VAL A 7 20.06 12.28 12.64
CA VAL A 7 19.15 11.12 12.71
C VAL A 7 18.67 10.70 11.31
N ALA A 8 18.49 11.66 10.41
CA ALA A 8 18.12 11.39 9.02
C ALA A 8 19.24 10.70 8.22
N GLU A 9 20.50 11.09 8.43
CA GLU A 9 21.64 10.44 7.77
C GLU A 9 21.80 8.99 8.26
N ARG A 10 21.57 8.75 9.55
CA ARG A 10 21.57 7.40 10.11
C ARG A 10 20.46 6.52 9.52
N LEU A 11 19.23 7.03 9.41
CA LEU A 11 18.12 6.28 8.80
C LEU A 11 18.38 5.97 7.33
N ARG A 12 18.88 6.94 6.57
CA ARG A 12 19.24 6.73 5.16
C ARG A 12 20.37 5.72 5.01
N TYR A 13 21.38 5.78 5.87
CA TYR A 13 22.47 4.82 5.87
C TYR A 13 21.99 3.40 6.14
N GLU A 14 21.13 3.18 7.14
CA GLU A 14 20.57 1.85 7.42
C GLU A 14 19.67 1.36 6.28
N PHE A 15 18.90 2.25 5.64
CA PHE A 15 18.12 1.91 4.45
C PHE A 15 19.03 1.48 3.29
N ASP A 16 20.03 2.28 2.94
CA ASP A 16 20.96 2.00 1.84
C ASP A 16 21.73 0.70 2.11
N LYS A 17 22.14 0.48 3.37
CA LYS A 17 22.79 -0.76 3.81
C LYS A 17 21.86 -1.97 3.65
N SER A 18 20.58 -1.83 3.99
CA SER A 18 19.60 -2.90 3.80
C SER A 18 19.36 -3.20 2.31
N MET A 19 19.33 -2.19 1.44
CA MET A 19 19.18 -2.38 -0.01
C MET A 19 20.42 -2.99 -0.67
N ALA A 20 21.61 -2.72 -0.14
CA ALA A 20 22.87 -3.29 -0.63
C ALA A 20 23.03 -4.79 -0.31
N ALA A 21 22.15 -5.39 0.50
CA ALA A 21 22.20 -6.80 0.87
C ALA A 21 21.79 -7.78 -0.27
N GLY A 22 21.46 -7.25 -1.46
CA GLY A 22 21.22 -8.03 -2.68
C GLY A 22 19.75 -8.25 -3.04
N PRO A 23 19.45 -9.14 -4.00
CA PRO A 23 18.11 -9.28 -4.57
C PRO A 23 17.02 -9.65 -3.56
N ILE A 24 17.33 -10.49 -2.57
CA ILE A 24 16.36 -10.90 -1.53
C ILE A 24 15.91 -9.70 -0.70
N ALA A 25 16.82 -8.78 -0.38
CA ALA A 25 16.49 -7.58 0.37
C ALA A 25 15.61 -6.62 -0.44
N LEU A 26 15.86 -6.52 -1.75
CA LEU A 26 15.02 -5.74 -2.67
C LEU A 26 13.60 -6.33 -2.76
N ILE A 27 13.46 -7.66 -2.84
CA ILE A 27 12.16 -8.34 -2.82
C ILE A 27 11.45 -8.09 -1.48
N GLY A 28 12.18 -8.13 -0.36
CA GLY A 28 11.64 -7.82 0.97
C GLY A 28 11.10 -6.39 1.05
N TRP A 29 11.86 -5.40 0.57
CA TRP A 29 11.41 -4.01 0.50
C TRP A 29 10.22 -3.81 -0.41
N LEU A 30 10.19 -4.50 -1.56
CA LEU A 30 9.04 -4.50 -2.45
C LEU A 30 7.80 -5.01 -1.72
N ALA A 31 7.89 -6.15 -1.03
CA ALA A 31 6.77 -6.69 -0.26
C ALA A 31 6.28 -5.73 0.82
N VAL A 32 7.19 -5.09 1.55
CA VAL A 32 6.84 -4.10 2.60
C VAL A 32 6.13 -2.89 2.01
N ILE A 33 6.67 -2.31 0.92
CA ILE A 33 6.07 -1.14 0.27
C ILE A 33 4.70 -1.50 -0.32
N SER A 34 4.58 -2.65 -0.99
CA SER A 34 3.31 -3.13 -1.52
C SER A 34 2.27 -3.31 -0.41
N LEU A 35 2.64 -3.95 0.71
CA LEU A 35 1.73 -4.14 1.84
C LEU A 35 1.31 -2.80 2.45
N ALA A 36 2.22 -1.82 2.53
CA ALA A 36 1.91 -0.49 3.00
C ALA A 36 0.92 0.23 2.06
N MET A 37 1.10 0.11 0.74
CA MET A 37 0.17 0.69 -0.25
C MET A 37 -1.22 0.05 -0.16
N ILE A 38 -1.31 -1.28 -0.08
CA ILE A 38 -2.58 -2.02 0.05
C ILE A 38 -3.30 -1.62 1.35
N SER A 39 -2.56 -1.53 2.46
CA SER A 39 -3.10 -1.08 3.74
C SER A 39 -3.59 0.37 3.69
N PHE A 40 -2.87 1.23 2.98
CA PHE A 40 -3.26 2.62 2.78
C PHE A 40 -4.55 2.72 1.94
N ALA A 41 -4.66 1.98 0.84
CA ALA A 41 -5.88 1.93 0.03
C ALA A 41 -7.08 1.45 0.84
N GLY A 42 -6.94 0.35 1.58
CA GLY A 42 -7.98 -0.17 2.47
C GLY A 42 -8.38 0.83 3.56
N LEU A 43 -7.41 1.55 4.14
CA LEU A 43 -7.67 2.62 5.11
C LEU A 43 -8.47 3.76 4.48
N VAL A 44 -8.08 4.22 3.29
CA VAL A 44 -8.80 5.28 2.57
C VAL A 44 -10.24 4.86 2.32
N LEU A 45 -10.49 3.69 1.74
CA LEU A 45 -11.84 3.18 1.48
C LEU A 45 -12.70 3.13 2.75
N THR A 46 -12.12 2.64 3.84
CA THR A 46 -12.84 2.51 5.12
C THR A 46 -13.20 3.86 5.72
N VAL A 47 -12.27 4.82 5.70
CA VAL A 47 -12.46 6.15 6.30
C VAL A 47 -13.39 7.02 5.45
N THR A 48 -13.25 6.98 4.13
CA THR A 48 -14.11 7.76 3.22
C THR A 48 -15.48 7.11 3.03
N ARG A 49 -15.64 5.85 3.46
CA ARG A 49 -16.85 5.04 3.27
C ARG A 49 -17.21 4.91 1.78
N PHE A 50 -16.21 4.94 0.90
CA PHE A 50 -16.43 4.70 -0.52
C PHE A 50 -16.79 3.24 -0.74
N ALA A 51 -17.92 3.03 -1.39
CA ALA A 51 -18.45 1.74 -1.75
C ALA A 51 -18.88 1.77 -3.23
N GLN A 52 -19.08 0.59 -3.80
CA GLN A 52 -19.75 0.46 -5.08
C GLN A 52 -21.22 0.88 -4.97
N ASP A 53 -21.81 1.35 -6.06
CA ASP A 53 -23.21 1.82 -6.07
C ASP A 53 -24.15 0.65 -5.69
N GLY A 54 -24.90 0.81 -4.60
CA GLY A 54 -25.81 -0.22 -4.07
C GLY A 54 -25.15 -1.26 -3.16
N ALA A 55 -23.85 -1.11 -2.86
CA ALA A 55 -23.14 -1.92 -1.87
C ALA A 55 -22.94 -1.16 -0.55
N GLU A 56 -22.80 -1.90 0.55
CA GLU A 56 -22.44 -1.33 1.85
C GLU A 56 -20.94 -0.99 1.90
N PRO A 57 -20.53 0.08 2.62
CA PRO A 57 -19.12 0.39 2.81
C PRO A 57 -18.39 -0.70 3.59
N LEU A 58 -17.22 -1.08 3.06
CA LEU A 58 -16.38 -2.15 3.60
C LEU A 58 -15.73 -1.76 4.93
N GLY A 59 -15.53 -2.75 5.81
CA GLY A 59 -14.63 -2.61 6.95
C GLY A 59 -13.15 -2.64 6.52
N PHE A 60 -12.23 -2.21 7.39
CA PHE A 60 -10.80 -2.16 7.07
C PHE A 60 -10.21 -3.48 6.58
N VAL A 61 -10.55 -4.59 7.24
CA VAL A 61 -10.02 -5.91 6.87
C VAL A 61 -10.55 -6.34 5.51
N GLU A 62 -11.81 -6.07 5.21
CA GLU A 62 -12.44 -6.38 3.92
C GLU A 62 -11.87 -5.50 2.81
N ALA A 63 -11.74 -4.20 3.06
CA ALA A 63 -11.14 -3.25 2.13
C ALA A 63 -9.67 -3.58 1.84
N PHE A 64 -8.89 -3.95 2.88
CA PHE A 64 -7.52 -4.44 2.72
C PHE A 64 -7.47 -5.73 1.90
N TRP A 65 -8.34 -6.69 2.21
CA TRP A 65 -8.42 -7.96 1.49
C TRP A 65 -8.80 -7.76 0.03
N GLU A 66 -9.77 -6.89 -0.24
CA GLU A 66 -10.18 -6.55 -1.59
C GLU A 66 -9.07 -5.84 -2.34
N SER A 67 -8.44 -4.81 -1.76
CA SER A 67 -7.27 -4.13 -2.34
C SER A 67 -6.10 -5.11 -2.59
N LEU A 68 -5.91 -6.12 -1.74
CA LEU A 68 -4.90 -7.16 -1.96
C LEU A 68 -5.25 -8.02 -3.17
N MET A 69 -6.45 -8.61 -3.19
CA MET A 69 -6.89 -9.48 -4.29
C MET A 69 -6.87 -8.75 -5.62
N ARG A 70 -7.24 -7.47 -5.61
CA ARG A 70 -7.19 -6.52 -6.71
C ARG A 70 -5.79 -6.35 -7.31
N THR A 71 -4.74 -6.35 -6.47
CA THR A 71 -3.34 -6.28 -6.94
C THR A 71 -2.83 -7.60 -7.53
N LEU A 72 -3.42 -8.73 -7.11
CA LEU A 72 -3.06 -10.06 -7.60
C LEU A 72 -3.76 -10.41 -8.91
N ASP A 73 -5.03 -9.99 -9.04
CA ASP A 73 -5.85 -10.22 -10.22
C ASP A 73 -6.79 -9.02 -10.48
N SER A 74 -6.55 -8.32 -11.58
CA SER A 74 -7.34 -7.16 -12.01
C SER A 74 -8.55 -7.53 -12.88
N GLY A 75 -8.83 -8.83 -13.09
CA GLY A 75 -9.82 -9.30 -14.05
C GLY A 75 -11.25 -8.75 -13.90
N THR A 76 -11.61 -8.16 -12.75
CA THR A 76 -12.97 -7.67 -12.45
C THR A 76 -13.11 -6.14 -12.41
N MET A 77 -12.05 -5.37 -12.70
CA MET A 77 -12.07 -3.89 -12.60
C MET A 77 -13.12 -3.21 -13.48
N GLY A 78 -13.51 -3.85 -14.58
CA GLY A 78 -14.54 -3.33 -15.48
C GLY A 78 -15.96 -3.34 -14.91
N GLY A 79 -16.20 -4.08 -13.83
CA GLY A 79 -17.50 -4.18 -13.17
C GLY A 79 -17.74 -3.17 -12.03
N ASP A 80 -16.70 -2.48 -11.58
CA ASP A 80 -16.79 -1.57 -10.44
C ASP A 80 -17.70 -0.38 -10.74
N THR A 81 -18.49 0.03 -9.74
CA THR A 81 -19.33 1.23 -9.79
C THR A 81 -18.90 2.22 -8.69
N GLY A 82 -19.38 3.47 -8.74
CA GLY A 82 -18.95 4.54 -7.83
C GLY A 82 -17.58 5.16 -8.16
N TRP A 83 -17.54 6.47 -8.42
CA TRP A 83 -16.30 7.18 -8.78
C TRP A 83 -15.26 7.24 -7.66
N GLY A 84 -15.70 7.42 -6.40
CA GLY A 84 -14.79 7.44 -5.25
C GLY A 84 -14.10 6.09 -5.04
N PHE A 85 -14.85 5.00 -5.19
CA PHE A 85 -14.31 3.65 -5.13
C PHE A 85 -13.30 3.40 -6.26
N ARG A 86 -13.67 3.73 -7.51
CA ARG A 86 -12.77 3.60 -8.67
C ARG A 86 -11.47 4.40 -8.50
N LEU A 87 -11.53 5.65 -8.02
CA LEU A 87 -10.33 6.47 -7.83
C LEU A 87 -9.30 5.86 -6.87
N VAL A 88 -9.76 5.08 -5.89
CA VAL A 88 -8.88 4.43 -4.91
C VAL A 88 -8.41 3.05 -5.40
N MET A 89 -9.22 2.38 -6.22
CA MET A 89 -8.99 1.00 -6.69
C MET A 89 -8.43 0.89 -8.14
N LEU A 90 -7.96 2.00 -8.70
CA LEU A 90 -7.32 2.11 -10.03
C LEU A 90 -5.81 1.81 -10.00
#